data_AF-A0A7C2FSW3-F1
#
_entry.id   AF-A0A7C2FSW3-F1
#
_cell.length_a   1.000
_cell.length_b   1.000
_cell.length_c   1.000
_cell.angle_alpha   90.00
_cell.angle_beta   90.00
_cell.angle_gamma   90.00
#
_symmetry.space_group_name_H-M   'P 1'
#
loop_
_entity.id
_entity.type
_entity.pdbx_description
1 polymer ?
#
loop_
_entity_poly.entity_id
_entity_poly.type
_entity_poly.pdbx_seq_one_letter_code
_entity_poly.pdbx_strand_id
1 'polypeptide(L)'
;MTRTTITISGQEVPALYSRGLAIHREPSGRGYAIRHVRSGLRVVGRTFPTLREARAALARLLELPVDWMADRDELVRQCDPLLDQIVRAAGGR
;
A
#
# COMPACT_ATOMS: atom_id res chain seq x y z
N MET A 1 12.38 5.47 -2.85
CA MET A 1 11.04 6.03 -2.59
C MET A 1 11.06 7.51 -2.94
N THR A 2 10.01 8.02 -3.57
CA THR A 2 9.87 9.45 -3.93
C THR A 2 8.68 10.07 -3.21
N ARG A 3 8.74 11.37 -2.92
CA ARG A 3 7.57 12.11 -2.40
C ARG A 3 6.63 12.43 -3.57
N THR A 4 5.34 12.25 -3.36
CA THR A 4 4.28 12.58 -4.33
C THR A 4 3.01 13.02 -3.60
N THR A 5 2.01 13.48 -4.34
CA THR A 5 0.61 13.52 -3.90
C THR A 5 -0.16 12.37 -4.52
N ILE A 6 -1.18 11.87 -3.82
CA ILE A 6 -2.17 10.91 -4.34
C ILE A 6 -3.58 11.36 -3.95
N THR A 7 -4.58 10.99 -4.73
CA THR A 7 -5.98 11.30 -4.44
C THR A 7 -6.62 10.18 -3.65
N ILE A 8 -7.23 10.53 -2.51
CA ILE A 8 -7.98 9.62 -1.65
C ILE A 8 -9.34 10.24 -1.38
N SER A 9 -10.41 9.57 -1.79
CA SER A 9 -11.79 10.05 -1.62
C SER A 9 -11.98 11.49 -2.12
N GLY A 10 -11.34 11.85 -3.23
CA GLY A 10 -11.40 13.19 -3.82
C GLY A 10 -10.44 14.23 -3.19
N GLN A 11 -9.67 13.86 -2.17
CA GLN A 11 -8.71 14.73 -1.51
C GLN A 11 -7.26 14.37 -1.90
N GLU A 12 -6.46 15.37 -2.28
CA GLU A 12 -5.03 15.19 -2.46
C GLU A 12 -4.31 15.09 -1.11
N VAL A 13 -3.53 14.03 -0.92
CA VAL A 13 -2.73 13.83 0.29
C VAL A 13 -1.26 13.58 -0.04
N PRO A 14 -0.32 14.09 0.77
CA PRO A 14 1.09 13.74 0.63
C PRO A 14 1.33 12.25 0.86
N ALA A 15 2.16 11.65 0.00
CA ALA A 15 2.50 10.25 0.06
C ALA A 15 3.96 9.97 -0.28
N LEU A 16 4.45 8.83 0.18
CA LEU A 16 5.71 8.25 -0.27
C LEU A 16 5.44 7.13 -1.26
N TYR A 17 5.85 7.32 -2.50
CA TYR A 17 5.63 6.40 -3.60
C TYR A 17 6.82 5.46 -3.82
N SER A 18 6.50 4.22 -4.20
CA SER A 18 7.45 3.23 -4.68
C SER A 18 6.74 2.15 -5.50
N ARG A 19 7.14 2.00 -6.77
CA ARG A 19 6.72 0.91 -7.67
C ARG A 19 5.21 0.64 -7.62
N GLY A 20 4.39 1.67 -7.87
CA GLY A 20 2.93 1.55 -7.90
C GLY A 20 2.20 1.53 -6.54
N LEU A 21 2.94 1.40 -5.43
CA LEU A 21 2.41 1.54 -4.08
C LEU A 21 2.75 2.89 -3.46
N ALA A 22 1.89 3.37 -2.57
CA ALA A 22 2.07 4.61 -1.84
C ALA A 22 1.74 4.47 -0.35
N ILE A 23 2.60 5.04 0.49
CA ILE A 23 2.34 5.24 1.92
C ILE A 23 1.80 6.65 2.13
N HIS A 24 0.66 6.78 2.80
CA HIS A 24 0.12 8.08 3.17
C HIS A 24 -0.34 8.08 4.63
N ARG A 25 -0.47 9.26 5.23
CA ARG A 25 -1.14 9.42 6.53
C ARG A 25 -2.64 9.23 6.33
N GLU A 26 -3.31 8.53 7.24
CA GLU A 26 -4.77 8.42 7.19
C GLU A 26 -5.42 9.79 7.49
N PRO A 27 -6.53 10.15 6.84
CA PRO A 27 -7.23 11.41 7.09
C PRO A 27 -7.69 11.59 8.55
N SER A 28 -7.97 10.50 9.26
CA SER A 28 -8.29 10.51 10.69
C SER A 28 -7.11 10.91 11.60
N GLY A 29 -5.91 11.06 11.03
CA GLY A 29 -4.67 11.30 11.77
C GLY A 29 -4.11 10.06 12.47
N ARG A 30 -4.82 8.92 12.45
CA ARG A 30 -4.46 7.69 13.17
C ARG A 30 -3.58 6.77 12.30
N GLY A 31 -2.32 7.15 12.15
CA GLY A 31 -1.29 6.32 11.52
C GLY A 31 -1.23 6.42 10.00
N TYR A 32 -0.67 5.39 9.37
CA TYR A 32 -0.33 5.34 7.96
C TYR A 32 -1.00 4.14 7.29
N ALA A 33 -1.27 4.26 5.99
CA ALA A 33 -1.79 3.17 5.18
C ALA A 33 -0.96 3.00 3.91
N ILE A 34 -1.04 1.80 3.33
CA ILE A 34 -0.43 1.47 2.04
C ILE A 34 -1.55 1.27 1.02
N ARG A 35 -1.46 1.99 -0.10
CA ARG A 35 -2.45 2.00 -1.16
C ARG A 35 -1.78 1.73 -2.50
N HIS A 36 -2.45 0.96 -3.35
CA HIS A 36 -2.10 0.86 -4.75
C HIS A 36 -2.59 2.11 -5.48
N VAL A 37 -1.66 2.84 -6.10
CA VAL A 37 -1.94 4.19 -6.64
C VAL A 37 -2.94 4.12 -7.79
N ARG A 38 -2.79 3.15 -8.70
CA ARG A 38 -3.57 3.10 -9.94
C ARG A 38 -5.02 2.70 -9.71
N SER A 39 -5.26 1.70 -8.86
CA SER A 39 -6.64 1.26 -8.54
C SER A 39 -7.25 2.01 -7.35
N GLY A 40 -6.42 2.74 -6.60
CA GLY A 40 -6.82 3.32 -5.32
C GLY A 40 -7.11 2.27 -4.25
N LEU A 41 -6.84 0.98 -4.44
CA LEU A 41 -7.16 -0.04 -3.44
C LEU A 41 -6.19 0.00 -2.26
N ARG A 42 -6.71 -0.17 -1.06
CA ARG A 42 -5.89 -0.39 0.13
C ARG A 42 -5.30 -1.80 0.05
N VAL A 43 -3.98 -1.91 0.08
CA VAL A 43 -3.29 -3.21 -0.08
C VAL A 43 -3.54 -4.11 1.13
N VAL A 44 -3.68 -3.50 2.32
CA VAL A 44 -4.00 -4.20 3.56
C VAL A 44 -5.02 -3.44 4.39
N GLY A 45 -5.99 -4.17 4.95
CA GLY A 45 -7.10 -3.61 5.73
C GLY A 45 -6.73 -2.98 7.07
N ARG A 46 -5.44 -2.87 7.41
CA ARG A 46 -4.94 -2.30 8.67
C ARG A 46 -4.25 -0.96 8.48
N THR A 47 -4.18 -0.18 9.55
CA THR A 47 -3.30 0.98 9.68
C THR A 47 -1.98 0.58 10.34
N PHE A 48 -0.94 1.33 10.03
CA PHE A 48 0.37 1.26 10.66
C PHE A 48 0.52 2.44 11.62
N PRO A 49 0.73 2.22 12.93
CA PRO A 49 0.93 3.29 13.92
C PRO A 49 2.01 4.29 13.52
N THR A 50 3.12 3.80 12.96
CA THR A 50 4.30 4.61 12.63
C THR A 50 4.66 4.53 11.15
N LEU A 51 5.30 5.60 10.64
CA LEU A 51 5.82 5.62 9.26
C LEU A 51 6.88 4.54 9.07
N ARG A 52 7.67 4.27 10.11
CA ARG A 52 8.71 3.25 10.11
C ARG A 52 8.11 1.86 9.86
N GLU A 53 7.03 1.51 10.56
CA GLU A 53 6.32 0.24 10.34
C GLU A 53 5.70 0.15 8.94
N ALA A 54 5.08 1.23 8.47
CA ALA A 54 4.54 1.27 7.11
C ALA A 54 5.64 1.05 6.06
N ARG A 55 6.81 1.67 6.24
CA ARG A 55 7.96 1.48 5.32
C ARG A 55 8.50 0.06 5.36
N ALA A 56 8.60 -0.56 6.53
CA ALA A 56 9.04 -1.95 6.67
C ALA A 56 8.03 -2.94 6.03
N ALA A 57 6.73 -2.68 6.20
CA ALA A 57 5.69 -3.45 5.51
C ALA A 57 5.75 -3.27 3.99
N LEU A 58 5.91 -2.03 3.51
CA LEU A 58 6.04 -1.75 2.09
C LEU A 58 7.25 -2.45 1.47
N ALA A 59 8.41 -2.43 2.13
CA ALA A 59 9.61 -3.10 1.64
C ALA A 59 9.35 -4.60 1.40
N ARG A 60 8.73 -5.27 2.37
CA ARG A 60 8.34 -6.69 2.26
C ARG A 60 7.29 -6.94 1.17
N LEU A 61 6.31 -6.05 0.99
CA LEU A 61 5.33 -6.14 -0.10
C LEU A 61 6.00 -6.05 -1.48
N LEU A 62 7.03 -5.21 -1.61
CA LEU A 62 7.78 -5.04 -2.86
C LEU A 62 8.70 -6.22 -3.22
N GLU A 63 8.91 -7.15 -2.28
CA GLU A 63 9.63 -8.41 -2.49
C GLU A 63 8.72 -9.52 -3.03
N LEU A 64 7.40 -9.36 -2.91
CA LEU A 64 6.44 -10.33 -3.45
C LEU A 64 6.45 -10.30 -4.99
N PRO A 65 6.18 -11.45 -5.64
CA PRO A 65 6.11 -11.55 -7.11
C PRO A 65 4.79 -10.97 -7.64
N VAL A 66 4.50 -9.72 -7.28
CA VAL A 66 3.32 -8.96 -7.69
C VAL A 66 3.79 -7.74 -8.48
N ASP A 67 3.25 -7.56 -9.68
CA ASP A 67 3.36 -6.32 -10.42
C ASP A 67 2.41 -5.28 -9.86
N TRP A 68 2.93 -4.53 -8.89
CA TRP A 68 2.21 -3.41 -8.27
C TRP A 68 1.98 -2.21 -9.19
N MET A 69 2.44 -2.23 -10.44
CA MET A 69 2.12 -1.19 -11.45
C MET A 69 0.98 -1.58 -12.38
N ALA A 70 0.53 -2.83 -12.29
CA ALA A 70 -0.56 -3.35 -13.09
C ALA A 70 -1.89 -2.62 -12.83
N ASP A 71 -2.87 -2.83 -13.71
CA ASP A 71 -4.22 -2.33 -13.46
C ASP A 71 -4.92 -3.11 -12.33
N ARG A 72 -6.15 -2.70 -12.02
CA ARG A 72 -6.89 -3.28 -10.91
C ARG A 72 -7.16 -4.77 -11.10
N ASP A 73 -7.57 -5.20 -12.29
CA ASP A 73 -8.04 -6.56 -12.53
C ASP A 73 -6.87 -7.54 -12.52
N GLU A 74 -5.75 -7.13 -13.12
CA GLU A 74 -4.48 -7.83 -13.07
C GLU A 74 -3.94 -7.91 -11.63
N LEU A 75 -3.96 -6.80 -10.88
CA LEU A 75 -3.52 -6.79 -9.50
C LEU A 75 -4.32 -7.77 -8.63
N VAL A 76 -5.65 -7.78 -8.76
CA VAL A 76 -6.51 -8.70 -8.00
C VAL A 76 -6.16 -10.15 -8.33
N ARG A 77 -5.97 -10.47 -9.62
CA ARG A 77 -5.61 -11.84 -10.05
C ARG A 77 -4.27 -12.30 -9.46
N GLN A 78 -3.29 -11.41 -9.36
CA GLN A 78 -1.98 -11.72 -8.78
C GLN A 78 -2.00 -11.78 -7.26
N CYS A 79 -2.79 -10.91 -6.61
CA CYS A 79 -2.86 -10.84 -5.15
C CYS A 79 -3.65 -12.00 -4.53
N ASP A 80 -4.70 -12.48 -5.19
CA ASP A 80 -5.59 -13.53 -4.67
C ASP A 80 -4.86 -14.81 -4.19
N PRO A 81 -3.96 -15.43 -4.99
CA PRO A 81 -3.19 -16.58 -4.52
C PRO A 81 -2.11 -16.23 -3.48
N LEU A 82 -1.82 -14.94 -3.26
CA LEU A 82 -0.77 -14.44 -2.38
C LEU A 82 -1.30 -13.74 -1.13
N LEU A 83 -2.62 -13.77 -0.87
CA LEU A 83 -3.26 -13.01 0.21
C LEU A 83 -2.57 -13.26 1.57
N ASP A 84 -2.28 -14.50 1.92
CA ASP A 84 -1.59 -14.84 3.17
C ASP A 84 -0.19 -14.23 3.26
N GLN A 85 0.56 -14.23 2.15
CA GLN A 85 1.89 -13.64 2.09
C GLN A 85 1.82 -12.12 2.19
N ILE A 86 0.84 -11.49 1.55
CA ILE A 86 0.57 -10.06 1.62
C ILE A 86 0.24 -9.65 3.06
N VAL A 87 -0.62 -10.41 3.75
CA VAL A 87 -0.99 -10.16 5.16
C VAL A 87 0.24 -10.29 6.06
N ARG A 88 1.05 -11.35 5.90
CA ARG A 88 2.29 -11.56 6.68
C ARG A 88 3.35 -10.48 6.41
N ALA A 89 3.53 -10.10 5.15
CA ALA A 89 4.43 -9.02 4.73
C ALA A 89 4.02 -7.67 5.34
N ALA A 90 2.73 -7.45 5.54
CA ALA A 90 2.20 -6.30 6.27
C ALA A 90 2.24 -6.45 7.80
N GLY A 91 2.78 -7.54 8.34
CA GLY A 91 2.85 -7.81 9.77
C GLY A 91 1.51 -8.16 10.42
N GLY A 92 0.53 -8.64 9.64
CA GLY A 92 -0.61 -9.37 10.16
C GLY A 92 -0.16 -10.71 10.71
N ARG A 93 -0.68 -11.10 11.89
CA ARG A 93 -0.52 -12.44 12.46
C ARG A 93 -1.61 -13.33 11.91
#